data_AF-A0A5J9WIH2-F1
#
_entry.id   AF-A0A5J9WIH2-F1
#
_cell.length_a   1.000
_cell.length_b   1.000
_cell.length_c   1.000
_cell.angle_alpha   90.00
_cell.angle_beta   90.00
_cell.angle_gamma   90.00
#
_symmetry.space_group_name_H-M   'P 1'
#
loop_
_entity.id
_entity.type
_entity.pdbx_description
1 polymer ?
#
loop_
_entity_poly.entity_id
_entity_poly.type
_entity_poly.pdbx_seq_one_letter_code
_entity_poly.pdbx_strand_id
1 'polypeptide(L)'
;MQKVLECGSEALKERVAERVAADVASLSVDKYGSYVVEACFQLTCSLTPMRRVLAAFIALSDEQLAELVQGVYSNYVVHKLLATGKKYFKEETLKLARRIEELPAEVQREMHAQRVMQVVKKQFPRGPRH
;
A
#
# COMPACT_ATOMS: atom_id res chain seq x y z
N MET A 1 -2.72 -19.19 -9.39
CA MET A 1 -1.84 -18.24 -10.12
C MET A 1 -0.91 -17.52 -9.14
N GLN A 2 -0.01 -18.25 -8.45
CA GLN A 2 0.93 -17.62 -7.49
C GLN A 2 2.35 -18.21 -7.49
N LYS A 3 2.68 -19.15 -8.41
CA LYS A 3 4.01 -19.79 -8.48
C LYS A 3 5.03 -19.14 -9.42
N VAL A 4 4.61 -18.20 -10.29
CA VAL A 4 5.50 -17.63 -11.32
C VAL A 4 6.44 -16.54 -10.75
N LEU A 5 6.09 -15.93 -9.61
CA LEU A 5 6.89 -14.87 -8.99
C LEU A 5 7.93 -15.38 -7.99
N GLU A 6 7.85 -16.65 -7.55
CA GLU A 6 8.81 -17.23 -6.60
C GLU A 6 10.19 -17.54 -7.23
N CYS A 7 10.29 -17.57 -8.57
CA CYS A 7 11.54 -17.89 -9.29
C CYS A 7 11.82 -16.96 -10.49
N GLY A 8 11.24 -15.76 -10.50
CA GLY A 8 11.57 -14.74 -11.51
C GLY A 8 12.93 -14.11 -11.23
N SER A 9 13.72 -13.84 -12.28
CA SER A 9 14.93 -13.03 -12.15
C SER A 9 14.60 -11.65 -11.54
N GLU A 10 15.53 -11.04 -10.82
CA GLU A 10 15.34 -9.71 -10.22
C GLU A 10 14.86 -8.67 -11.25
N ALA A 11 15.36 -8.75 -12.48
CA ALA A 11 14.91 -7.91 -13.60
C ALA A 11 13.43 -8.09 -13.95
N LEU A 12 12.87 -9.31 -13.84
CA LEU A 12 11.45 -9.54 -14.05
C LEU A 12 10.64 -8.89 -12.92
N LYS A 13 11.10 -9.01 -11.67
CA LYS A 13 10.44 -8.39 -10.51
C LYS A 13 10.42 -6.86 -10.63
N GLU A 14 11.51 -6.26 -11.11
CA GLU A 14 11.59 -4.82 -11.38
C GLU A 14 10.62 -4.39 -12.47
N ARG A 15 10.57 -5.10 -13.61
CA ARG A 15 9.62 -4.79 -14.69
C ARG A 15 8.16 -4.91 -14.25
N VAL A 16 7.85 -5.92 -13.43
CA VAL A 16 6.50 -6.09 -12.86
C VAL A 16 6.19 -4.92 -11.92
N ALA A 17 7.12 -4.55 -11.03
CA ALA A 17 6.91 -3.42 -10.12
C ALA A 17 6.79 -2.08 -10.85
N GLU A 18 7.49 -1.90 -11.97
CA GLU A 18 7.32 -0.74 -12.83
C GLU A 18 5.90 -0.66 -13.41
N ARG A 19 5.38 -1.78 -13.94
CA ARG A 19 4.02 -1.81 -14.46
C ARG A 19 2.97 -1.62 -13.36
N VAL A 20 3.19 -2.24 -12.20
CA VAL A 20 2.31 -2.09 -11.04
C VAL A 20 2.31 -0.66 -10.52
N ALA A 21 3.47 0.00 -10.45
CA ALA A 21 3.57 1.39 -10.00
C ALA A 21 2.84 2.36 -10.94
N ALA A 22 2.81 2.09 -12.24
CA ALA A 22 2.09 2.91 -13.21
C ALA A 22 0.56 2.86 -13.03
N ASP A 23 0.02 1.70 -12.65
CA ASP A 23 -1.43 1.44 -12.61
C ASP A 23 -1.93 1.10 -11.18
N VAL A 24 -1.24 1.57 -10.14
CA VAL A 24 -1.37 1.06 -8.77
C VAL A 24 -2.78 1.20 -8.20
N ALA A 25 -3.51 2.25 -8.55
CA ALA A 25 -4.89 2.46 -8.13
C ALA A 25 -5.83 1.42 -8.75
N SER A 26 -5.83 1.32 -10.09
CA SER A 26 -6.69 0.38 -10.81
C SER A 26 -6.41 -1.08 -10.45
N LEU A 27 -5.14 -1.44 -10.26
CA LEU A 27 -4.77 -2.80 -9.89
C LEU A 27 -5.17 -3.12 -8.44
N SER A 28 -5.12 -2.15 -7.54
CA SER A 28 -5.43 -2.39 -6.13
C SER A 28 -6.92 -2.66 -5.90
N VAL A 29 -7.81 -2.07 -6.68
CA VAL A 29 -9.27 -2.28 -6.58
C VAL A 29 -9.74 -3.56 -7.30
N ASP A 30 -8.98 -4.03 -8.28
CA ASP A 30 -9.25 -5.30 -8.97
C ASP A 30 -8.91 -6.50 -8.07
N LYS A 31 -9.81 -7.48 -7.97
CA LYS A 31 -9.63 -8.68 -7.14
C LYS A 31 -8.36 -9.45 -7.48
N TYR A 32 -8.00 -9.56 -8.75
CA TYR A 32 -6.81 -10.27 -9.20
C TYR A 32 -5.58 -9.37 -9.22
N GLY A 33 -5.77 -8.09 -9.57
CA GLY A 33 -4.75 -7.05 -9.50
C GLY A 33 -4.22 -6.85 -8.09
N SER A 34 -5.07 -6.92 -7.06
CA SER A 34 -4.66 -6.73 -5.66
C SER A 34 -3.62 -7.76 -5.25
N TYR A 35 -3.75 -9.02 -5.70
CA TYR A 35 -2.74 -10.06 -5.46
C TYR A 35 -1.41 -9.76 -6.14
N VAL A 36 -1.41 -9.09 -7.30
CA VAL A 36 -0.18 -8.68 -7.99
C VAL A 36 0.51 -7.56 -7.22
N VAL A 37 -0.24 -6.57 -6.74
CA VAL A 37 0.31 -5.50 -5.89
C VAL A 37 0.86 -6.09 -4.59
N GLU A 38 0.11 -6.98 -3.94
CA GLU A 38 0.59 -7.69 -2.73
C GLU A 38 1.85 -8.50 -2.99
N ALA A 39 1.93 -9.19 -4.14
CA ALA A 39 3.09 -9.96 -4.52
C ALA A 39 4.35 -9.09 -4.71
N CYS A 40 4.20 -7.86 -5.23
CA CYS A 40 5.31 -6.89 -5.31
C CYS A 40 5.84 -6.47 -3.93
N PHE A 41 5.06 -6.59 -2.87
CA PHE A 41 5.49 -6.29 -1.50
C PHE A 41 5.92 -7.53 -0.71
N GLN A 42 5.38 -8.71 -1.02
CA GLN A 42 5.61 -9.94 -0.25
C GLN A 42 6.64 -10.88 -0.88
N LEU A 43 6.67 -10.99 -2.22
CA LEU A 43 7.49 -11.97 -2.93
C LEU A 43 8.84 -11.41 -3.40
N THR A 44 9.00 -10.09 -3.42
CA THR A 44 10.29 -9.49 -3.73
C THR A 44 11.11 -9.42 -2.45
N CYS A 45 12.10 -10.30 -2.30
CA CYS A 45 13.21 -10.13 -1.33
C CYS A 45 14.06 -8.87 -1.60
N SER A 46 13.63 -8.03 -2.54
CA SER A 46 14.31 -6.86 -3.07
C SER A 46 13.62 -5.59 -2.63
N LEU A 47 14.40 -4.67 -2.10
CA LEU A 47 13.94 -3.39 -1.56
C LEU A 47 13.57 -2.39 -2.67
N THR A 48 14.19 -2.49 -3.84
CA THR A 48 13.98 -1.54 -4.96
C THR A 48 12.54 -1.60 -5.53
N PRO A 49 12.00 -2.78 -5.91
CA PRO A 49 10.61 -2.92 -6.35
C PRO A 49 9.60 -2.40 -5.32
N MET A 50 9.81 -2.76 -4.05
CA MET A 50 8.97 -2.35 -2.93
C MET A 50 8.94 -0.83 -2.77
N ARG A 51 10.11 -0.17 -2.80
CA ARG A 51 10.20 1.29 -2.69
C ARG A 51 9.48 1.99 -3.84
N ARG A 52 9.57 1.47 -5.06
CA ARG A 52 8.91 2.04 -6.24
C ARG A 52 7.39 2.01 -6.10
N VAL A 53 6.83 0.87 -5.69
CA VAL A 53 5.37 0.78 -5.50
C VAL A 53 4.92 1.65 -4.31
N LEU A 54 5.68 1.69 -3.21
CA LEU A 54 5.39 2.62 -2.09
C LEU A 54 5.38 4.09 -2.56
N ALA A 55 6.35 4.48 -3.38
CA ALA A 55 6.39 5.82 -3.96
C ALA A 55 5.16 6.11 -4.84
N ALA A 56 4.67 5.13 -5.60
CA ALA A 56 3.44 5.26 -6.38
C ALA A 56 2.22 5.50 -5.50
N PHE A 57 2.06 4.77 -4.38
CA PHE A 57 1.00 5.03 -3.41
C PHE A 57 1.09 6.43 -2.78
N ILE A 58 2.31 6.90 -2.49
CA ILE A 58 2.54 8.26 -1.97
C ILE A 58 2.22 9.34 -3.01
N ALA A 59 2.27 9.02 -4.31
CA ALA A 59 1.99 9.94 -5.40
C ALA A 59 0.50 9.99 -5.82
N LEU A 60 -0.34 9.09 -5.31
CA LEU A 60 -1.79 9.09 -5.59
C LEU A 60 -2.45 10.38 -5.12
N SER A 61 -3.56 10.77 -5.74
CA SER A 61 -4.44 11.82 -5.19
C SER A 61 -5.13 11.36 -3.89
N ASP A 62 -5.65 12.30 -3.10
CA ASP A 62 -6.36 11.98 -1.86
C ASP A 62 -7.66 11.21 -2.17
N GLU A 63 -8.33 11.51 -3.28
CA GLU A 63 -9.52 10.81 -3.75
C GLU A 63 -9.22 9.35 -4.10
N GLN A 64 -8.15 9.10 -4.86
CA GLN A 64 -7.70 7.74 -5.17
C GLN A 64 -7.29 6.99 -3.89
N LEU A 65 -6.59 7.66 -2.98
CA LEU A 65 -6.18 7.05 -1.73
C LEU A 65 -7.40 6.67 -0.86
N ALA A 66 -8.42 7.52 -0.80
CA ALA A 66 -9.68 7.22 -0.14
C ALA A 66 -10.38 6.00 -0.74
N GLU A 67 -10.49 5.92 -2.07
CA GLU A 67 -11.06 4.77 -2.78
C GLU A 67 -10.32 3.48 -2.41
N LEU A 68 -8.98 3.51 -2.39
CA LEU A 68 -8.17 2.35 -2.04
C LEU A 68 -8.32 1.93 -0.58
N VAL A 69 -8.46 2.89 0.34
CA VAL A 69 -8.66 2.61 1.77
C VAL A 69 -10.04 1.97 2.02
N GLN A 70 -11.06 2.37 1.28
CA GLN A 70 -12.43 1.88 1.40
C GLN A 70 -12.72 0.62 0.58
N GLY A 71 -11.90 0.30 -0.42
CA GLY A 71 -12.17 -0.82 -1.31
C GLY A 71 -12.00 -2.18 -0.64
N VAL A 72 -12.91 -3.11 -0.96
CA VAL A 72 -13.00 -4.48 -0.37
C VAL A 72 -11.71 -5.30 -0.54
N TYR A 73 -10.99 -5.08 -1.64
CA TYR A 73 -9.72 -5.77 -1.94
C TYR A 73 -8.51 -4.88 -1.65
N SER A 74 -8.57 -3.61 -2.05
CA SER A 74 -7.48 -2.63 -1.92
C SER A 74 -7.12 -2.33 -0.46
N ASN A 75 -8.06 -2.39 0.49
CA ASN A 75 -7.76 -2.15 1.91
C ASN A 75 -6.67 -3.11 2.44
N TYR A 76 -6.65 -4.35 1.94
CA TYR A 76 -5.65 -5.35 2.32
C TYR A 76 -4.27 -4.96 1.79
N VAL A 77 -4.21 -4.43 0.57
CA VAL A 77 -2.99 -3.93 -0.07
C VAL A 77 -2.42 -2.77 0.73
N VAL A 78 -3.24 -1.76 1.03
CA VAL A 78 -2.80 -0.57 1.80
C VAL A 78 -2.35 -0.97 3.20
N HIS A 79 -3.09 -1.85 3.88
CA HIS A 79 -2.72 -2.36 5.20
C HIS A 79 -1.35 -3.08 5.18
N LYS A 80 -1.14 -3.99 4.21
CA LYS A 80 0.13 -4.70 4.05
C LYS A 80 1.27 -3.76 3.67
N LEU A 81 1.02 -2.81 2.79
CA LEU A 81 1.98 -1.78 2.41
C LEU A 81 2.48 -1.01 3.62
N LEU A 82 1.56 -0.53 4.46
CA LEU A 82 1.91 0.19 5.68
C LEU A 82 2.66 -0.70 6.68
N ALA A 83 2.25 -1.95 6.85
CA ALA A 83 2.90 -2.87 7.78
C ALA A 83 4.34 -3.22 7.36
N THR A 84 4.55 -3.53 6.08
CA THR A 84 5.85 -3.92 5.54
C THR A 84 6.75 -2.71 5.34
N GLY A 85 6.21 -1.61 4.81
CA GLY A 85 6.93 -0.36 4.61
C GLY A 85 7.49 0.20 5.92
N LYS A 86 6.77 0.08 7.04
CA LYS A 86 7.28 0.50 8.36
C LYS A 86 8.62 -0.13 8.72
N LYS A 87 8.87 -1.37 8.29
CA LYS A 87 10.10 -2.13 8.59
C LYS A 87 11.28 -1.68 7.74
N TYR A 88 11.06 -1.30 6.49
CA TYR A 88 12.14 -1.06 5.51
C TYR A 88 12.26 0.40 5.05
N PHE A 89 11.15 1.14 5.02
CA PHE A 89 10.99 2.50 4.48
C PHE A 89 10.14 3.36 5.42
N LYS A 90 10.64 3.53 6.66
CA LYS A 90 9.87 4.15 7.76
C LYS A 90 9.38 5.55 7.41
N GLU A 91 10.23 6.40 6.84
CA GLU A 91 9.89 7.80 6.55
C GLU A 91 8.82 7.91 5.47
N GLU A 92 8.98 7.19 4.35
CA GLU A 92 8.00 7.14 3.27
C GLU A 92 6.66 6.57 3.74
N THR A 93 6.71 5.52 4.56
CA THR A 93 5.50 4.91 5.12
C THR A 93 4.77 5.87 6.05
N LEU A 94 5.49 6.63 6.88
CA LEU A 94 4.88 7.66 7.72
C LEU A 94 4.24 8.78 6.89
N LYS A 95 4.86 9.19 5.77
CA LYS A 95 4.24 10.16 4.85
C LYS A 95 2.91 9.65 4.30
N LEU A 96 2.88 8.40 3.82
CA LEU A 96 1.64 7.78 3.34
C LEU A 96 0.59 7.68 4.46
N ALA A 97 0.99 7.24 5.65
CA ALA A 97 0.09 7.07 6.77
C ALA A 97 -0.51 8.41 7.26
N ARG A 98 0.23 9.53 7.22
CA ARG A 98 -0.31 10.87 7.51
C ARG A 98 -1.40 11.27 6.52
N ARG A 99 -1.15 11.08 5.22
CA ARG A 99 -2.16 11.37 4.19
C ARG A 99 -3.44 10.58 4.42
N ILE A 100 -3.32 9.31 4.80
CA ILE A 100 -4.49 8.46 5.14
C ILE A 100 -5.21 8.99 6.40
N GLU A 101 -4.47 9.48 7.41
CA GLU A 101 -5.06 10.06 8.63
C GLU A 101 -5.80 11.38 8.36
N GLU A 102 -5.38 12.14 7.36
CA GLU A 102 -5.97 13.41 6.92
C GLU A 102 -7.22 13.22 6.04
N LEU A 103 -7.52 11.99 5.60
CA LEU A 103 -8.72 11.70 4.79
C LEU A 103 -10.03 12.02 5.56
N PRO A 104 -11.13 12.32 4.86
CA PRO A 104 -12.41 12.66 5.48
C PRO A 104 -12.88 11.62 6.50
N ALA A 105 -13.56 12.06 7.56
CA ALA A 105 -14.01 11.18 8.64
C ALA A 105 -14.98 10.10 8.15
N GLU A 106 -15.69 10.34 7.05
CA GLU A 106 -16.58 9.41 6.35
C GLU A 106 -15.77 8.22 5.79
N VAL A 107 -14.60 8.51 5.22
CA VAL A 107 -13.66 7.52 4.70
C VAL A 107 -13.09 6.68 5.84
N GLN A 108 -12.68 7.32 6.93
CA GLN A 108 -12.09 6.63 8.08
C GLN A 108 -13.09 5.72 8.84
N ARG A 109 -14.39 6.04 8.78
CA ARG A 109 -15.46 5.28 9.47
C ARG A 109 -16.01 4.12 8.64
N GLU A 110 -15.63 4.03 7.37
CA GLU A 110 -16.02 2.95 6.48
C GLU A 110 -15.53 1.58 7.03
N MET A 111 -16.28 0.50 6.76
CA MET A 111 -16.07 -0.81 7.40
C MET A 111 -14.77 -1.50 6.94
N HIS A 112 -14.40 -1.34 5.67
CA HIS A 112 -13.18 -1.87 5.08
C HIS A 112 -11.95 -1.04 5.44
N ALA A 113 -12.13 0.28 5.67
CA ALA A 113 -11.06 1.17 6.11
C ALA A 113 -10.51 0.84 7.52
N GLN A 114 -11.29 0.16 8.38
CA GLN A 114 -10.95 -0.06 9.79
C GLN A 114 -9.55 -0.66 10.01
N ARG A 115 -9.15 -1.65 9.20
CA ARG A 115 -7.84 -2.31 9.35
C ARG A 115 -6.68 -1.38 8.99
N VAL A 116 -6.85 -0.59 7.93
CA VAL A 116 -5.87 0.41 7.53
C VAL A 116 -5.72 1.45 8.63
N MET A 117 -6.84 1.99 9.13
CA MET A 117 -6.85 3.00 10.18
C MET A 117 -6.25 2.49 11.50
N GLN A 118 -6.43 1.22 11.83
CA GLN A 118 -5.77 0.61 12.99
C GLN A 118 -4.25 0.62 12.87
N VAL A 119 -3.70 0.33 11.69
CA VAL A 119 -2.26 0.37 11.46
C VAL A 119 -1.74 1.80 11.45
N VAL A 120 -2.43 2.73 10.79
CA VAL A 120 -2.08 4.17 10.81
C VAL A 120 -1.99 4.68 12.26
N LYS A 121 -3.00 4.42 13.09
CA LYS A 121 -3.01 4.81 14.51
C LYS A 121 -1.90 4.16 15.34
N LYS A 122 -1.48 2.93 15.01
CA LYS A 122 -0.33 2.27 15.66
C LYS A 122 1.02 2.84 15.20
N GLN A 123 1.07 3.46 14.03
CA GLN A 123 2.27 4.12 13.51
C GLN A 123 2.43 5.53 14.05
N PHE A 124 1.31 6.18 14.41
CA PHE A 124 1.25 7.43 15.15
C PHE A 124 0.69 7.20 16.56
N PRO A 125 1.46 6.61 17.50
CA PRO A 125 1.06 6.67 18.90
C PRO A 125 0.97 8.16 19.25
N ARG A 126 -0.25 8.62 19.52
CA ARG A 126 -0.59 10.02 19.81
C ARG A 126 0.54 10.70 20.57
N GLY A 127 1.31 11.55 19.90
CA GLY A 127 2.07 12.59 20.58
C GLY A 127 1.06 13.49 21.31
N PRO A 128 1.43 14.07 22.46
CA PRO A 128 0.48 14.84 23.26
C PRO A 128 -0.15 15.93 22.40
N ARG A 129 -1.48 15.93 22.31
CA ARG A 129 -2.22 17.11 21.84
C ARG A 129 -1.92 18.21 22.85
N HIS A 130 -1.18 19.23 22.44
CA HIS A 130 -1.09 20.49 23.19
C HIS A 130 -2.39 21.26 23.00
#